data_AF-A0A392QGI1-F1
#
_entry.id   AF-A0A392QGI1-F1
#
_cell.length_a   1.000
_cell.length_b   1.000
_cell.length_c   1.000
_cell.angle_alpha   90.00
_cell.angle_beta   90.00
_cell.angle_gamma   90.00
#
_symmetry.space_group_name_H-M   'P 1'
#
loop_
_entity.id
_entity.type
_entity.pdbx_description
1 polymer ?
#
loop_
_entity_poly.entity_id
_entity_poly.type
_entity_poly.pdbx_seq_one_letter_code
_entity_poly.pdbx_strand_id
1 'polypeptide(L)'
;VQSGKIGFLPKELDGLSVVSIENEIFEFVVGGGSEEKIGLRFDEVGRLVEQCLGAGVVVSFGEIEVFVKINDDCVNVVGDAVVSRLTRLLEVYGGKIWLVGVAGNCEVFSKFLRLFPTVDKDWDLHLLTVTSATPSMEGLYSKSRLFAHALSV
;
A
#
# COMPACT_ATOMS: atom_id res chain seq x y z
N VAL A 1 25.42 31.79 7.82
CA VAL A 1 25.70 30.40 7.40
C VAL A 1 24.87 29.46 8.27
N GLN A 2 24.30 28.42 7.65
CA GLN A 2 23.47 27.33 8.20
C GLN A 2 21.97 27.63 8.36
N SER A 3 21.24 27.46 7.24
CA SER A 3 19.81 27.14 7.26
C SER A 3 19.67 25.65 7.61
N GLY A 4 18.97 25.36 8.70
CA GLY A 4 18.74 24.01 9.19
C GLY A 4 17.77 23.23 8.31
N LYS A 5 18.28 22.30 7.51
CA LYS A 5 17.46 21.19 7.00
C LYS A 5 17.30 20.19 8.13
N ILE A 6 16.16 20.23 8.80
CA ILE A 6 15.73 19.17 9.71
C ILE A 6 15.30 18.00 8.81
N GLY A 7 16.27 17.19 8.37
CA GLY A 7 16.01 15.92 7.73
C GLY A 7 15.50 14.95 8.78
N PHE A 8 14.18 14.84 8.92
CA PHE A 8 13.54 13.87 9.82
C PHE A 8 13.58 12.44 9.25
N LEU A 9 13.83 12.31 7.94
CA LEU A 9 13.95 11.03 7.25
C LEU A 9 15.42 10.66 7.04
N PRO A 10 15.77 9.37 7.16
CA PRO A 10 17.09 8.87 6.76
C PRO A 10 17.41 9.31 5.32
N LYS A 11 18.69 9.56 5.03
CA LYS A 11 19.12 10.02 3.68
C LYS A 11 18.76 9.01 2.59
N GLU A 12 18.60 7.76 2.99
CA GLU A 12 18.17 6.62 2.20
C GLU A 12 16.74 6.80 1.64
N LEU A 13 15.91 7.62 2.28
CA LEU A 13 14.55 7.95 1.85
C LEU A 13 14.47 9.31 1.12
N ASP A 14 15.59 9.96 0.85
CA ASP A 14 15.58 11.25 0.15
C ASP A 14 15.03 11.09 -1.28
N GLY A 15 14.05 11.92 -1.62
CA GLY A 15 13.34 11.82 -2.90
C GLY A 15 12.39 10.64 -3.03
N LEU A 16 12.01 9.96 -1.94
CA LEU A 16 10.87 9.04 -1.95
C LEU A 16 9.58 9.82 -2.17
N SER A 17 8.77 9.39 -3.15
CA SER A 17 7.44 9.96 -3.39
C SER A 17 6.35 8.95 -3.03
N VAL A 18 5.17 9.45 -2.68
CA VAL A 18 4.01 8.62 -2.35
C VAL A 18 2.85 9.02 -3.25
N VAL A 19 2.21 8.03 -3.87
CA VAL A 19 1.02 8.21 -4.72
C VAL A 19 -0.07 7.25 -4.26
N SER A 20 -1.32 7.69 -4.24
CA SER A 20 -2.46 6.83 -3.97
C SER A 20 -3.26 6.62 -5.25
N ILE A 21 -3.63 5.37 -5.51
CA ILE A 21 -4.53 4.95 -6.60
C ILE A 21 -5.80 4.27 -6.06
N GLU A 22 -6.03 4.38 -4.76
CA GLU A 22 -7.15 3.76 -4.04
C GLU A 22 -8.50 4.14 -4.65
N ASN A 23 -8.72 5.42 -4.96
CA ASN A 23 -10.02 5.88 -5.45
C ASN A 23 -10.34 5.28 -6.82
N GLU A 24 -9.36 5.22 -7.72
CA GLU A 24 -9.54 4.62 -9.04
C GLU A 24 -9.73 3.10 -8.97
N ILE A 25 -9.04 2.42 -8.04
CA ILE A 25 -9.28 0.99 -7.76
C ILE A 25 -10.70 0.79 -7.24
N PHE A 26 -11.13 1.56 -6.25
CA PHE A 26 -12.46 1.46 -5.68
C PHE A 26 -13.55 1.70 -6.73
N GLU A 27 -13.42 2.75 -7.52
CA GLU A 27 -14.34 3.05 -8.62
C GLU A 27 -14.37 1.92 -9.66
N PHE A 28 -13.23 1.37 -10.06
CA PHE A 28 -13.17 0.30 -11.05
C PHE A 28 -13.76 -1.02 -10.54
N VAL A 29 -13.41 -1.38 -9.30
CA VAL A 29 -13.72 -2.69 -8.71
C VAL A 29 -15.13 -2.74 -8.14
N VAL A 30 -15.61 -1.67 -7.51
CA VAL A 30 -16.95 -1.60 -6.89
C VAL A 30 -17.90 -0.71 -7.66
N GLY A 31 -17.41 0.44 -8.14
CA GLY A 31 -18.23 1.46 -8.80
C GLY A 31 -18.56 1.17 -10.28
N GLY A 32 -18.02 0.11 -10.87
CA GLY A 32 -18.17 -0.17 -12.30
C GLY A 32 -17.47 0.84 -13.22
N GLY A 33 -16.39 1.44 -12.74
CA GLY A 33 -15.59 2.43 -13.44
C GLY A 33 -14.95 1.92 -14.73
N SER A 34 -14.42 2.84 -15.53
CA SER A 34 -13.81 2.52 -16.83
C SER A 34 -12.41 1.90 -16.66
N GLU A 35 -12.14 0.81 -17.40
CA GLU A 35 -10.82 0.19 -17.51
C GLU A 35 -9.75 1.16 -18.05
N GLU A 36 -10.17 2.11 -18.90
CA GLU A 36 -9.29 3.14 -19.44
C GLU A 36 -8.80 4.08 -18.32
N LYS A 37 -9.69 4.50 -17.41
CA LYS A 37 -9.36 5.43 -16.33
C LYS A 37 -8.33 4.83 -15.37
N ILE A 38 -8.54 3.57 -14.96
CA ILE A 38 -7.58 2.85 -14.13
C ILE A 38 -6.27 2.61 -14.89
N GLY A 39 -6.33 2.29 -16.19
CA GLY A 39 -5.14 2.15 -17.05
C GLY A 39 -4.27 3.41 -17.08
N LEU A 40 -4.88 4.56 -17.31
CA LEU A 40 -4.18 5.85 -17.33
C LEU A 40 -3.48 6.14 -15.99
N ARG A 41 -4.06 5.72 -14.87
CA ARG A 41 -3.40 5.84 -13.55
C ARG A 41 -2.21 4.92 -13.40
N PHE A 42 -2.31 3.66 -13.84
CA PHE A 42 -1.15 2.76 -13.83
C PHE A 42 -0.02 3.30 -14.72
N ASP A 43 -0.35 3.85 -15.90
CA ASP A 43 0.64 4.46 -16.79
C ASP A 43 1.28 5.72 -16.17
N GLU A 44 0.49 6.52 -15.45
CA GLU A 44 0.99 7.67 -14.69
C GLU A 44 1.97 7.26 -13.59
N VAL A 45 1.64 6.23 -12.82
CA VAL A 45 2.54 5.65 -11.81
C VAL A 45 3.84 5.17 -12.47
N GLY A 46 3.77 4.46 -13.60
CA GLY A 46 4.97 4.05 -14.35
C GLY A 46 5.86 5.23 -14.73
N ARG A 47 5.26 6.31 -15.27
CA ARG A 47 6.01 7.55 -15.60
C ARG A 47 6.63 8.21 -14.37
N LEU A 48 5.94 8.23 -13.23
CA LEU A 48 6.48 8.77 -11.99
C LEU A 48 7.72 8.00 -11.52
N VAL A 49 7.69 6.67 -11.65
CA VAL A 49 8.83 5.81 -11.28
C VAL A 49 10.00 6.03 -12.24
N GLU A 50 9.75 6.14 -13.54
CA GLU A 50 10.79 6.40 -14.55
C GLU A 50 11.46 7.76 -14.39
N GLN A 51 10.70 8.78 -14.00
CA GLN A 51 11.20 10.13 -13.76
C GLN A 51 11.84 10.29 -12.38
N CYS A 52 11.69 9.31 -11.50
CA CYS A 52 12.23 9.39 -10.15
C CYS A 52 13.75 9.27 -10.15
N LEU A 53 14.41 10.34 -9.69
CA LEU A 53 15.86 10.39 -9.45
C LEU A 53 16.23 10.04 -8.00
N GLY A 54 15.23 9.90 -7.13
CA GLY A 54 15.39 9.66 -5.69
C GLY A 54 15.19 8.20 -5.30
N ALA A 55 14.84 7.99 -4.03
CA ALA A 55 14.63 6.67 -3.44
C ALA A 55 13.50 5.84 -4.11
N GLY A 56 12.59 6.47 -4.86
CA GLY A 56 11.57 5.77 -5.66
C GLY A 56 10.14 6.22 -5.35
N VAL A 57 9.17 5.32 -5.49
CA VAL A 57 7.74 5.62 -5.36
C VAL A 57 7.02 4.56 -4.52
N VAL A 58 6.29 5.01 -3.49
CA VAL A 58 5.35 4.17 -2.74
C VAL A 58 3.96 4.38 -3.32
N VAL A 59 3.31 3.29 -3.70
CA VAL A 59 1.96 3.27 -4.24
C VAL A 59 1.01 2.71 -3.18
N SER A 60 0.13 3.57 -2.68
CA SER A 60 -0.99 3.16 -1.83
C SER A 60 -2.14 2.69 -2.71
N PHE A 61 -2.52 1.43 -2.60
CA PHE A 61 -3.67 0.85 -3.33
C PHE A 61 -4.94 0.73 -2.48
N GLY A 62 -4.87 1.13 -1.20
CA GLY A 62 -6.04 1.28 -0.32
C GLY A 62 -6.44 0.02 0.43
N GLU A 63 -7.73 -0.07 0.76
CA GLU A 63 -8.32 -1.18 1.51
C GLU A 63 -8.41 -2.47 0.68
N ILE A 64 -7.81 -3.56 1.18
CA ILE A 64 -7.88 -4.87 0.51
C ILE A 64 -9.30 -5.47 0.54
N GLU A 65 -10.16 -4.99 1.44
CA GLU A 65 -11.58 -5.33 1.54
C GLU A 65 -12.30 -5.21 0.20
N VAL A 66 -11.86 -4.27 -0.64
CA VAL A 66 -12.44 -4.02 -1.96
C VAL A 66 -12.35 -5.26 -2.86
N PHE A 67 -11.31 -6.08 -2.70
CA PHE A 67 -11.09 -7.30 -3.47
C PHE A 67 -11.81 -8.52 -2.89
N VAL A 68 -12.07 -8.51 -1.57
CA VAL A 68 -12.65 -9.64 -0.84
C VAL A 68 -14.18 -9.57 -0.82
N LYS A 69 -14.77 -8.38 -0.65
CA LYS A 69 -16.23 -8.20 -0.51
C LYS A 69 -17.03 -8.56 -1.75
N ILE A 70 -16.37 -8.71 -2.91
CA ILE A 70 -17.04 -8.95 -4.18
C ILE A 70 -17.39 -10.42 -4.41
N ASN A 71 -16.72 -11.37 -3.74
CA ASN A 71 -16.94 -12.79 -4.01
C ASN A 71 -16.81 -13.66 -2.75
N ASP A 72 -17.92 -14.25 -2.31
CA ASP A 72 -17.87 -15.48 -1.50
C ASP A 72 -17.82 -16.74 -2.40
N ASP A 73 -18.20 -16.71 -3.69
CA ASP A 73 -18.29 -17.93 -4.53
C ASP A 73 -18.00 -17.78 -6.06
N CYS A 74 -17.59 -16.62 -6.59
CA CYS A 74 -17.36 -16.40 -8.04
C CYS A 74 -15.92 -15.96 -8.39
N VAL A 75 -15.56 -16.02 -9.68
CA VAL A 75 -14.25 -15.58 -10.21
C VAL A 75 -14.18 -14.05 -10.19
N ASN A 76 -13.25 -13.46 -9.43
CA ASN A 76 -13.08 -12.00 -9.34
C ASN A 76 -12.24 -11.45 -10.51
N VAL A 77 -12.79 -11.48 -11.73
CA VAL A 77 -12.07 -11.08 -12.96
C VAL A 77 -11.54 -9.65 -12.88
N VAL A 78 -12.31 -8.72 -12.30
CA VAL A 78 -11.93 -7.30 -12.18
C VAL A 78 -10.83 -7.11 -11.14
N GLY A 79 -10.94 -7.77 -9.98
CA GLY A 79 -9.89 -7.77 -8.97
C GLY A 79 -8.60 -8.41 -9.47
N ASP A 80 -8.69 -9.52 -10.20
CA ASP A 80 -7.55 -10.20 -10.81
C ASP A 80 -6.82 -9.29 -11.82
N ALA A 81 -7.56 -8.54 -12.64
CA ALA A 81 -6.96 -7.56 -13.55
C ALA A 81 -6.18 -6.45 -12.80
N VAL A 82 -6.70 -5.97 -11.66
CA VAL A 82 -5.99 -4.98 -10.84
C VAL A 82 -4.75 -5.58 -10.17
N VAL A 83 -4.88 -6.76 -9.56
CA VAL A 83 -3.76 -7.47 -8.90
C VAL A 83 -2.66 -7.80 -9.91
N SER A 84 -3.03 -8.22 -11.13
CA SER A 84 -2.09 -8.46 -12.22
C SER A 84 -1.34 -7.18 -12.62
N ARG A 85 -2.03 -6.04 -12.72
CA ARG A 85 -1.39 -4.75 -13.03
C ARG A 85 -0.46 -4.28 -11.91
N LEU A 86 -0.84 -4.46 -10.64
CA LEU A 86 0.01 -4.19 -9.49
C LEU A 86 1.27 -5.07 -9.49
N THR A 87 1.10 -6.37 -9.76
CA THR A 87 2.21 -7.33 -9.88
C THR A 87 3.17 -6.92 -11.00
N ARG A 88 2.64 -6.54 -12.17
CA ARG A 88 3.45 -6.04 -13.29
C ARG A 88 4.26 -4.79 -12.94
N LEU A 89 3.73 -3.88 -12.12
CA LEU A 89 4.52 -2.73 -11.65
C LEU A 89 5.74 -3.17 -10.84
N LEU A 90 5.59 -4.15 -9.95
CA LEU A 90 6.69 -4.72 -9.16
C LEU A 90 7.71 -5.44 -10.04
N GLU A 91 7.26 -6.21 -11.03
CA GLU A 91 8.14 -6.91 -11.97
C GLU A 91 8.97 -5.94 -12.82
N VAL A 92 8.35 -4.85 -13.30
CA VAL A 92 9.01 -3.88 -14.20
C VAL A 92 9.91 -2.91 -13.43
N TYR A 93 9.46 -2.45 -12.26
CA TYR A 93 10.11 -1.37 -11.50
C TYR A 93 10.63 -1.80 -10.12
N GLY A 94 10.84 -3.10 -9.93
CA GLY A 94 11.36 -3.67 -8.68
C GLY A 94 12.59 -2.93 -8.17
N GLY A 95 12.62 -2.67 -6.86
CA GLY A 95 13.68 -1.89 -6.20
C GLY A 95 13.52 -0.37 -6.28
N LYS A 96 12.55 0.14 -7.04
CA LYS A 96 12.17 1.57 -7.05
C LYS A 96 10.70 1.81 -6.75
N ILE A 97 9.91 0.75 -6.64
CA ILE A 97 8.48 0.83 -6.33
C ILE A 97 8.14 -0.06 -5.14
N TRP A 98 7.26 0.44 -4.27
CA TRP A 98 6.70 -0.30 -3.14
C TRP A 98 5.18 -0.19 -3.15
N LEU A 99 4.49 -1.27 -2.85
CA LEU A 99 3.03 -1.28 -2.72
C LEU A 99 2.64 -1.28 -1.24
N VAL A 100 1.63 -0.49 -0.90
CA VAL A 100 1.05 -0.45 0.46
C VAL A 100 -0.47 -0.55 0.35
N GLY A 101 -1.04 -1.45 1.14
CA GLY A 101 -2.47 -1.60 1.30
C GLY A 101 -2.84 -1.81 2.76
N VAL A 102 -4.12 -1.62 3.08
CA VAL A 102 -4.64 -1.71 4.44
C VAL A 102 -5.65 -2.84 4.51
N ALA A 103 -5.57 -3.65 5.57
CA ALA A 103 -6.58 -4.63 5.94
C ALA A 103 -7.19 -4.21 7.28
N GLY A 104 -8.51 -4.17 7.36
CA GLY A 104 -9.25 -3.87 8.59
C GLY A 104 -9.10 -4.94 9.66
N ASN A 105 -8.81 -6.19 9.29
CA ASN A 105 -8.45 -7.26 10.21
C ASN A 105 -7.67 -8.40 9.50
N CYS A 106 -7.10 -9.32 10.30
CA CYS A 106 -6.34 -10.46 9.80
C CYS A 106 -7.18 -11.45 8.96
N GLU A 107 -8.50 -11.52 9.18
CA GLU A 107 -9.38 -12.40 8.41
C GLU A 107 -9.54 -11.90 6.98
N VAL A 108 -9.70 -10.59 6.77
CA VAL A 108 -9.74 -9.99 5.43
C VAL A 108 -8.42 -10.24 4.70
N PHE A 109 -7.28 -10.04 5.37
CA PHE A 109 -5.97 -10.35 4.79
C PHE A 109 -5.85 -11.83 4.39
N SER A 110 -6.28 -12.74 5.26
CA SER A 110 -6.27 -14.18 4.97
C SER A 110 -7.17 -14.55 3.80
N LYS A 111 -8.35 -13.92 3.68
CA LYS A 111 -9.25 -14.12 2.53
C LYS A 111 -8.62 -13.59 1.23
N PHE A 112 -7.98 -12.42 1.28
CA PHE A 112 -7.28 -11.85 0.12
C PHE A 112 -6.19 -12.80 -0.40
N LEU A 113 -5.34 -13.35 0.47
CA LEU A 113 -4.31 -14.32 0.06
C LEU A 113 -4.88 -15.62 -0.50
N ARG A 114 -6.07 -16.04 -0.07
CA ARG A 114 -6.74 -17.23 -0.66
C ARG A 114 -7.25 -16.95 -2.07
N LEU A 115 -7.68 -15.71 -2.35
CA LEU A 115 -8.11 -15.28 -3.68
C LEU A 115 -6.92 -15.09 -4.62
N PHE A 116 -5.79 -14.58 -4.11
CA PHE A 116 -4.60 -14.29 -4.89
C PHE A 116 -3.36 -14.96 -4.28
N PRO A 117 -3.23 -16.29 -4.40
CA PRO A 117 -2.21 -17.06 -3.68
C PRO A 117 -0.77 -16.78 -4.14
N THR A 118 -0.58 -16.19 -5.32
CA THR A 118 0.76 -15.85 -5.82
C THR A 118 1.30 -14.55 -5.21
N VAL A 119 0.42 -13.66 -4.75
CA VAL A 119 0.77 -12.32 -4.23
C VAL A 119 1.74 -12.38 -3.05
N ASP A 120 1.62 -13.37 -2.17
CA ASP A 120 2.56 -13.56 -1.05
C ASP A 120 4.02 -13.72 -1.53
N LYS A 121 4.23 -14.46 -2.62
CA LYS A 121 5.56 -14.71 -3.18
C LYS A 121 6.00 -13.62 -4.15
N ASP A 122 5.07 -13.09 -4.93
CA ASP A 122 5.37 -12.13 -5.99
C ASP A 122 5.68 -10.73 -5.42
N TRP A 123 5.09 -10.38 -4.26
CA TRP A 123 5.17 -9.01 -3.71
C TRP A 123 6.09 -8.86 -2.51
N ASP A 124 6.64 -9.96 -1.98
CA ASP A 124 7.44 -9.97 -0.73
C ASP A 124 6.71 -9.23 0.41
N LEU A 125 5.49 -9.70 0.72
CA LEU A 125 4.57 -8.99 1.61
C LEU A 125 5.10 -8.92 3.05
N HIS A 126 5.09 -7.71 3.61
CA HIS A 126 5.37 -7.47 5.02
C HIS A 126 4.12 -6.92 5.74
N LEU A 127 3.57 -7.72 6.66
CA LEU A 127 2.42 -7.29 7.48
C LEU A 127 2.87 -6.40 8.64
N LEU A 128 2.39 -5.17 8.65
CA LEU A 128 2.58 -4.22 9.77
C LEU A 128 1.26 -4.06 10.53
N THR A 129 1.23 -4.54 11.79
CA THR A 129 0.03 -4.41 12.63
C THR A 129 -0.01 -3.02 13.24
N VAL A 130 -1.07 -2.25 12.94
CA VAL A 130 -1.32 -0.95 13.59
C VAL A 130 -2.23 -1.17 14.78
N THR A 131 -1.66 -1.24 15.98
CA THR A 131 -2.44 -1.28 17.22
C THR A 131 -2.66 0.14 17.73
N SER A 132 -3.93 0.56 17.83
CA SER A 132 -4.26 1.75 18.61
C SER A 132 -4.17 1.39 20.09
N ALA A 133 -3.36 2.13 20.85
CA ALA A 133 -3.43 2.07 22.30
C ALA A 133 -4.72 2.79 22.73
N THR A 134 -5.83 2.07 22.87
CA THR A 134 -6.95 2.59 23.64
C THR A 134 -6.45 2.77 25.07
N PRO A 135 -6.41 3.99 25.64
CA PRO A 135 -6.18 4.13 27.07
C PRO A 135 -7.38 3.45 27.72
N SER A 136 -7.17 2.28 28.33
CA SER A 136 -8.18 1.70 29.22
C SER A 136 -8.45 2.76 30.28
N MET A 137 -9.66 3.30 30.26
CA MET A 137 -10.12 4.26 31.26
C MET A 137 -10.39 3.51 32.56
N GLU A 138 -9.34 2.95 33.14
CA GLU A 138 -9.39 2.22 34.40
C GLU A 138 -8.07 2.47 35.13
N GLY A 139 -8.13 3.51 35.97
CA GLY A 139 -7.43 3.55 37.24
C GLY A 139 -5.90 3.53 37.21
N LEU A 140 -5.34 4.70 37.50
CA LEU A 140 -4.13 4.92 38.30
C LEU A 140 -2.77 4.99 37.57
N TYR A 141 -2.28 6.23 37.49
CA TYR A 141 -0.90 6.68 37.72
C TYR A 141 0.28 6.01 36.97
N SER A 142 0.81 6.79 36.01
CA SER A 142 2.21 7.24 35.92
C SER A 142 3.30 6.24 35.47
N LYS A 143 3.74 6.37 34.20
CA LYS A 143 5.10 6.84 33.82
C LYS A 143 5.29 6.78 32.30
N SER A 144 5.82 7.88 31.78
CA SER A 144 6.14 8.18 30.38
C SER A 144 6.87 7.06 29.63
N ARG A 145 6.47 6.76 28.39
CA ARG A 145 7.37 6.41 27.26
C ARG A 145 6.75 6.80 25.91
N LEU A 146 7.21 7.94 25.38
CA LEU A 146 7.22 8.25 23.96
C LEU A 146 8.31 7.39 23.30
N PHE A 147 7.97 6.59 22.29
CA PHE A 147 8.92 6.20 21.25
C PHE A 147 8.18 6.07 19.91
N ALA A 148 8.46 7.02 19.03
CA ALA A 148 8.29 6.89 17.59
C ALA A 148 9.52 6.17 16.99
N HIS A 149 9.33 5.59 15.80
CA HIS A 149 10.27 4.96 14.84
C HIS A 149 10.41 3.43 14.84
N ALA A 150 10.25 2.85 13.63
CA ALA A 150 11.32 2.08 12.97
C ALA A 150 11.08 1.98 11.44
N LEU A 151 12.17 2.15 10.68
CA LEU A 151 12.34 1.75 9.26
C LEU A 151 12.49 0.23 9.16
N SER A 152 12.27 -0.33 7.96
CA SER A 152 12.95 -1.55 7.50
C SER A 152 13.69 -1.27 6.20
N VAL A 153 14.85 -1.92 6.09
CA VAL A 153 15.87 -1.88 5.02
C VAL A 153 15.30 -2.26 3.66
#